data_AF-A0A0Q0XJW5-F1
#
_entry.id   AF-A0A0Q0XJW5-F1
#
_cell.length_a   1.000
_cell.length_b   1.000
_cell.length_c   1.000
_cell.angle_alpha   90.00
_cell.angle_beta   90.00
_cell.angle_gamma   90.00
#
_symmetry.space_group_name_H-M   'P 1'
#
loop_
_entity.id
_entity.type
_entity.pdbx_description
1 polymer ?
#
loop_
_entity_poly.entity_id
_entity_poly.type
_entity_poly.pdbx_seq_one_letter_code
_entity_poly.pdbx_strand_id
1 'polypeptide(L)'
;MKDSNLPDYYQSIFQQLFEHASDLECKLILLDEILEVGDQKEIPMLKKIINSKEDPILRNKAAKIKQKLLEKLEALPVEDEKLPISLCFLYDEFDISPPDEQLDPEIGFGISIEILAHEE
;
A
#
# COMPACT_ATOMS: atom_id res chain seq x y z
N MET A 1 2.87 -10.46 -25.94
CA MET A 1 1.88 -11.56 -25.83
C MET A 1 1.69 -11.82 -24.35
N LYS A 2 0.50 -11.59 -23.80
CA LYS A 2 0.14 -12.06 -22.44
C LYS A 2 -0.42 -13.47 -22.66
N ASP A 3 0.31 -14.51 -22.26
CA ASP A 3 -0.21 -15.87 -22.27
C ASP A 3 -1.40 -15.93 -21.30
N SER A 4 -2.61 -15.86 -21.85
CA SER A 4 -3.87 -15.60 -21.13
C SER A 4 -4.42 -16.80 -20.36
N ASN A 5 -3.55 -17.73 -19.92
CA ASN A 5 -3.97 -18.96 -19.25
C ASN A 5 -3.21 -19.28 -17.96
N LEU A 6 -2.23 -18.45 -17.55
CA LEU A 6 -1.54 -18.62 -16.27
C LEU A 6 -2.03 -17.58 -15.24
N PRO A 7 -2.25 -18.00 -13.98
CA PRO A 7 -2.55 -17.09 -12.88
C PRO A 7 -1.48 -15.99 -12.72
N ASP A 8 -1.93 -14.77 -12.38
CA ASP A 8 -1.06 -13.59 -12.28
C ASP A 8 0.08 -13.74 -11.27
N TYR A 9 -0.09 -14.59 -10.24
CA TYR A 9 0.95 -14.85 -9.24
C TYR A 9 2.18 -15.58 -9.81
N TYR A 10 2.12 -16.18 -11.00
CA TYR A 10 3.31 -16.77 -11.64
C TYR A 10 4.27 -15.73 -12.24
N GLN A 11 3.85 -14.47 -12.33
CA GLN A 11 4.74 -13.37 -12.75
C GLN A 11 5.69 -12.93 -11.63
N SER A 12 5.41 -13.32 -10.40
CA SER A 12 6.26 -13.08 -9.24
C SER A 12 7.44 -14.06 -9.24
N ILE A 13 8.65 -13.53 -9.11
CA ILE A 13 9.84 -14.36 -8.85
C ILE A 13 9.80 -14.97 -7.45
N PHE A 14 9.18 -14.27 -6.50
CA PHE A 14 9.05 -14.71 -5.12
C PHE A 14 8.10 -15.90 -4.99
N GLN A 15 7.15 -16.07 -5.90
CA GLN A 15 6.22 -17.20 -5.89
C GLN A 15 6.97 -18.54 -5.99
N GLN A 16 7.97 -18.61 -6.88
CA GLN A 16 8.78 -19.82 -7.05
C GLN A 16 9.65 -20.07 -5.81
N LEU A 17 10.27 -19.02 -5.27
CA LEU A 17 11.09 -19.12 -4.05
C LEU A 17 10.25 -19.56 -2.85
N PHE A 18 9.04 -19.03 -2.73
CA PHE A 18 8.12 -19.34 -1.64
C PHE A 18 7.60 -20.78 -1.69
N GLU A 19 7.34 -21.31 -2.89
CA GLU A 19 6.92 -22.71 -3.07
C GLU A 19 8.02 -23.72 -2.71
N HIS A 20 9.29 -23.34 -2.91
CA HIS A 20 10.44 -24.19 -2.59
C HIS A 20 11.02 -23.96 -1.18
N ALA A 21 10.56 -22.93 -0.46
CA ALA A 21 10.96 -22.69 0.92
C ALA A 21 10.32 -23.75 1.85
N SER A 22 11.16 -24.60 2.45
CA SER A 22 10.75 -25.65 3.39
C SER A 22 10.30 -25.09 4.74
N ASP A 23 10.97 -24.04 5.21
CA ASP A 23 10.86 -23.57 6.59
C ASP A 23 10.02 -22.29 6.70
N LEU A 24 9.26 -22.21 7.80
CA LEU A 24 8.43 -21.05 8.11
C LEU A 24 9.27 -19.77 8.17
N GLU A 25 10.43 -19.82 8.83
CA GLU A 25 11.37 -18.70 8.94
C GLU A 25 11.83 -18.19 7.57
N CYS A 26 12.20 -19.09 6.66
CA CYS A 26 12.59 -18.72 5.30
C CYS A 26 11.45 -18.02 4.56
N LYS A 27 10.23 -18.53 4.67
CA LYS A 27 9.05 -17.90 4.07
C LYS A 27 8.76 -16.52 4.69
N LEU A 28 8.97 -16.36 6.00
CA LEU A 28 8.81 -15.07 6.67
C LEU A 28 9.87 -14.06 6.20
N ILE A 29 11.13 -14.47 6.04
CA ILE A 29 12.20 -13.62 5.49
C ILE A 29 11.85 -13.19 4.07
N LEU A 30 11.40 -14.12 3.21
CA LEU A 30 10.97 -13.79 1.84
C LEU A 30 9.85 -12.73 1.81
N LEU A 31 8.93 -12.75 2.78
CA LEU A 31 7.90 -11.72 2.89
C LEU A 31 8.47 -10.33 3.24
N ASP A 32 9.55 -10.25 4.01
CA ASP A 32 10.23 -8.97 4.27
C ASP A 32 10.95 -8.48 3.02
N GLU A 33 11.66 -9.37 2.31
CA GLU A 33 12.34 -9.03 1.06
C GLU A 33 11.38 -8.52 -0.02
N ILE A 34 10.16 -9.05 -0.08
CA ILE A 34 9.10 -8.54 -0.97
C ILE A 34 8.78 -7.07 -0.68
N LEU A 35 8.80 -6.63 0.59
CA LEU A 35 8.57 -5.22 0.89
C LEU A 35 9.73 -4.34 0.43
N GLU A 36 10.97 -4.84 0.55
CA GLU A 36 12.17 -4.09 0.21
C GLU A 36 12.32 -3.91 -1.31
N VAL A 37 12.17 -4.98 -2.09
CA VAL A 37 12.46 -4.97 -3.54
C VAL A 37 11.28 -5.33 -4.45
N GLY A 38 10.12 -5.67 -3.89
CA GLY A 38 8.95 -6.09 -4.66
C GLY A 38 8.27 -4.96 -5.43
N ASP A 39 7.54 -5.34 -6.48
CA ASP A 39 6.72 -4.45 -7.31
C ASP A 39 5.23 -4.87 -7.29
N GLN A 40 4.42 -4.25 -8.14
CA GLN A 40 2.98 -4.56 -8.26
C GLN A 40 2.67 -6.03 -8.59
N LYS A 41 3.59 -6.77 -9.20
CA LYS A 41 3.41 -8.18 -9.58
C LYS A 41 3.42 -9.13 -8.39
N GLU A 42 3.85 -8.65 -7.22
CA GLU A 42 3.86 -9.42 -5.98
C GLU A 42 2.50 -9.45 -5.27
N ILE A 43 1.62 -8.51 -5.60
CA ILE A 43 0.29 -8.38 -4.98
C ILE A 43 -0.59 -9.64 -5.16
N PRO A 44 -0.68 -10.27 -6.35
CA PRO A 44 -1.43 -11.51 -6.54
C PRO A 44 -0.91 -12.67 -5.69
N MET A 45 0.42 -12.80 -5.53
CA MET A 45 1.03 -13.81 -4.67
C MET A 45 0.65 -13.58 -3.20
N LEU A 46 0.76 -12.34 -2.70
CA LEU A 46 0.40 -12.01 -1.33
C LEU A 46 -1.09 -12.31 -1.06
N LYS A 47 -1.98 -12.02 -2.01
CA LYS A 47 -3.41 -12.40 -1.93
C LYS A 47 -3.61 -13.92 -1.88
N LYS A 48 -2.86 -14.69 -2.68
CA LYS A 48 -2.88 -16.16 -2.66
C LYS A 48 -2.51 -16.68 -1.27
N ILE A 49 -1.45 -16.14 -0.67
CA ILE A 49 -1.00 -16.52 0.68
C ILE A 49 -2.06 -16.22 1.73
N ILE A 50 -2.65 -15.01 1.73
CA ILE A 50 -3.68 -14.61 2.70
C ILE A 50 -4.90 -15.55 2.66
N ASN A 51 -5.32 -15.96 1.46
CA ASN A 51 -6.51 -16.80 1.26
C ASN A 51 -6.22 -18.31 1.38
N SER A 52 -4.96 -18.69 1.62
CA SER A 52 -4.55 -20.09 1.69
C SER A 52 -4.75 -20.70 3.09
N LYS A 53 -4.47 -21.99 3.20
CA LYS A 53 -4.41 -22.75 4.47
C LYS A 53 -3.01 -22.73 5.10
N GLU A 54 -2.15 -21.80 4.71
CA GLU A 54 -0.84 -21.58 5.31
C GLU A 54 -0.94 -21.14 6.78
N ASP A 55 0.19 -21.14 7.47
CA ASP A 55 0.30 -20.76 8.87
C ASP A 55 -0.32 -19.37 9.15
N PRO A 56 -1.10 -19.19 10.23
CA PRO A 56 -1.72 -17.91 10.59
C PRO A 56 -0.74 -16.73 10.68
N ILE A 57 0.47 -16.97 11.19
CA ILE A 57 1.53 -15.94 11.32
C ILE A 57 1.90 -15.45 9.93
N LEU A 58 2.06 -16.38 8.99
CA LEU A 58 2.47 -16.10 7.64
C LEU A 58 1.38 -15.35 6.86
N ARG A 59 0.10 -15.73 7.04
CA ARG A 59 -1.04 -15.00 6.46
C ARG A 59 -1.16 -13.58 6.99
N ASN A 60 -1.01 -13.40 8.30
CA ASN A 60 -1.04 -12.09 8.94
C ASN A 60 0.12 -11.21 8.46
N LYS A 61 1.32 -11.77 8.31
CA LYS A 61 2.47 -11.06 7.77
C LYS A 61 2.25 -10.67 6.31
N ALA A 62 1.78 -11.59 5.47
CA ALA A 62 1.47 -11.29 4.06
C ALA A 62 0.43 -10.17 3.92
N ALA A 63 -0.59 -10.12 4.79
CA ALA A 63 -1.56 -9.03 4.82
C ALA A 63 -0.91 -7.67 5.12
N LYS A 64 -0.04 -7.62 6.14
CA LYS A 64 0.73 -6.41 6.49
C LYS A 64 1.66 -5.97 5.37
N ILE A 65 2.40 -6.90 4.77
CA ILE A 65 3.32 -6.60 3.67
C ILE A 65 2.55 -6.10 2.44
N LYS A 66 1.40 -6.71 2.11
CA LYS A 66 0.55 -6.24 1.00
C LYS A 66 0.13 -4.79 1.20
N GLN A 67 -0.30 -4.43 2.41
CA GLN A 67 -0.69 -3.05 2.73
C GLN A 67 0.50 -2.10 2.55
N LYS A 68 1.63 -2.39 3.20
CA LYS A 68 2.83 -1.54 3.12
C LYS A 68 3.39 -1.42 1.70
N LEU A 69 3.32 -2.49 0.93
CA LEU A 69 3.78 -2.50 -0.46
C LEU A 69 2.87 -1.62 -1.33
N LEU A 70 1.55 -1.67 -1.13
CA LEU A 70 0.62 -0.75 -1.81
C LEU A 70 0.91 0.70 -1.42
N GLU A 71 1.05 1.00 -0.14
CA GLU A 71 1.41 2.34 0.34
C GLU A 71 2.74 2.84 -0.29
N LYS A 72 3.76 1.97 -0.36
CA LYS A 72 5.06 2.28 -1.00
C LYS A 72 4.94 2.53 -2.50
N LEU A 73 4.02 1.85 -3.19
CA LEU A 73 3.79 2.00 -4.63
C LEU A 73 2.88 3.20 -4.95
N GLU A 74 1.96 3.55 -4.04
CA GLU A 74 1.06 4.71 -4.11
C GLU A 74 1.74 6.01 -3.65
N ALA A 75 2.85 5.94 -2.91
CA ALA A 75 3.67 7.09 -2.52
C ALA A 75 4.56 7.67 -3.65
N LEU A 76 4.39 7.18 -4.89
CA LEU A 76 4.86 7.86 -6.10
C LEU A 76 3.93 9.05 -6.37
N PRO A 77 4.45 10.21 -6.80
CA PRO A 77 3.90 11.53 -6.48
C PRO A 77 2.39 11.57 -6.71
N VAL A 78 1.68 11.92 -5.64
CA VAL A 78 0.31 12.44 -5.74
C VAL A 78 0.43 13.68 -6.63
N GLU A 79 0.24 13.51 -7.94
CA GLU A 79 -0.33 14.59 -8.72
C GLU A 79 -1.66 14.87 -8.01
N ASP A 80 -1.81 16.05 -7.41
CA ASP A 80 -3.07 16.48 -6.80
C ASP A 80 -4.19 15.98 -7.70
N GLU A 81 -5.03 15.05 -7.21
CA GLU A 81 -6.09 14.44 -8.01
C GLU A 81 -7.10 15.54 -8.33
N LYS A 82 -6.80 16.31 -9.37
CA LYS A 82 -7.67 17.37 -9.87
C LYS A 82 -8.94 16.70 -10.33
N LEU A 83 -10.06 17.31 -9.98
CA LEU A 83 -11.34 16.85 -10.46
C LEU A 83 -11.31 16.80 -12.00
N PRO A 84 -11.94 15.79 -12.62
CA PRO A 84 -12.13 15.74 -14.06
C PRO A 84 -12.72 17.07 -14.58
N ILE A 85 -12.37 17.48 -15.80
CA ILE A 85 -12.77 18.78 -16.38
C ILE A 85 -14.29 19.05 -16.26
N SER A 86 -15.11 18.01 -16.40
CA SER A 86 -16.57 18.10 -16.28
C SER A 86 -17.06 18.52 -14.89
N LEU A 87 -16.22 18.42 -13.86
CA LEU A 87 -16.51 18.73 -12.46
C LEU A 87 -15.73 19.95 -11.93
N CYS A 88 -14.97 20.64 -12.80
CA CYS A 88 -14.22 21.83 -12.40
C CYS A 88 -15.11 22.96 -11.86
N PHE A 89 -16.39 23.00 -12.25
CA PHE A 89 -17.37 23.97 -11.74
C PHE A 89 -17.57 23.90 -10.22
N LEU A 90 -17.27 22.76 -9.60
CA LEU A 90 -17.42 22.57 -8.16
C LEU A 90 -16.41 23.43 -7.36
N TYR A 91 -15.27 23.79 -7.94
CA TYR A 91 -14.33 24.70 -7.28
C TYR A 91 -14.96 26.08 -7.08
N ASP A 92 -15.63 26.59 -8.10
CA ASP A 92 -16.32 27.89 -8.06
C ASP A 92 -17.60 27.82 -7.20
N GLU A 93 -18.38 26.73 -7.29
CA GLU A 93 -19.65 26.57 -6.55
C GLU A 93 -19.44 26.43 -5.04
N PHE A 94 -18.37 25.75 -4.63
CA PHE A 94 -18.08 25.49 -3.22
C PHE A 94 -16.96 26.38 -2.64
N ASP A 95 -16.47 27.36 -3.41
CA ASP A 95 -15.33 28.23 -3.02
C ASP A 95 -14.09 27.39 -2.61
N ILE A 96 -13.91 26.24 -3.26
CA ILE A 96 -12.78 25.34 -3.01
C ILE A 96 -11.62 25.84 -3.85
N SER A 97 -10.62 26.40 -3.18
CA SER A 97 -9.32 26.69 -3.79
C SER A 97 -8.32 25.58 -3.45
N PRO A 98 -7.35 25.28 -4.33
CA PRO A 98 -6.23 24.43 -3.93
C PRO A 98 -5.56 25.04 -2.68
N PRO A 99 -5.03 24.21 -1.77
CA PRO A 99 -4.25 24.72 -0.66
C PRO A 99 -3.12 25.58 -1.23
N ASP A 100 -2.94 26.79 -0.69
CA ASP A 100 -1.80 27.62 -1.04
C ASP A 100 -0.53 26.79 -0.80
N GLU A 101 0.35 26.66 -1.81
CA GLU A 101 1.63 25.92 -1.72
C GLU A 101 2.56 26.47 -0.62
N GLN A 102 2.20 27.59 0.00
CA GLN A 102 2.77 28.06 1.24
C GLN A 102 2.11 27.31 2.39
N LEU A 103 2.69 26.16 2.75
CA LEU A 103 2.58 25.62 4.10
C LEU A 103 3.07 26.71 5.06
N ASP A 104 2.16 27.58 5.49
CA ASP A 104 2.41 28.48 6.60
C ASP A 104 2.56 27.59 7.84
N PRO A 105 3.75 27.54 8.46
CA PRO A 105 4.00 26.71 9.63
C PRO A 105 3.13 27.08 10.84
N GLU A 106 2.35 28.16 10.78
CA GLU A 106 1.38 28.57 11.81
C GLU A 106 -0.08 28.20 11.50
N ILE A 107 -0.40 27.53 10.37
CA ILE A 107 -1.75 26.98 10.15
C ILE A 107 -1.93 25.73 11.02
N GLY A 108 -2.16 25.97 12.31
CA GLY A 108 -2.69 24.99 13.22
C GLY A 108 -4.11 24.66 12.80
N PHE A 109 -4.33 23.49 12.18
CA PHE A 109 -5.62 22.84 12.25
C PHE A 109 -5.97 22.76 13.73
N GLY A 110 -6.94 23.58 14.16
CA GLY A 110 -7.29 23.89 15.54
C GLY A 110 -7.84 22.72 16.34
N ILE A 111 -7.11 21.61 16.36
CA ILE A 111 -7.22 20.52 17.29
C ILE A 111 -6.02 20.71 18.22
N SER A 112 -6.23 21.41 19.32
CA SER A 112 -5.22 21.48 20.38
C SER A 112 -4.86 20.04 20.76
N ILE A 113 -3.58 19.70 20.66
CA ILE A 113 -2.98 18.47 21.21
C ILE A 113 -2.94 18.60 22.74
N GLU A 114 -4.08 18.88 23.36
CA GLU A 114 -4.28 18.86 24.80
C GLU A 114 -5.00 17.57 25.22
N ILE A 115 -5.57 16.82 24.26
CA ILE A 115 -6.21 15.52 24.50
C ILE A 115 -5.18 14.38 24.64
N LEU A 116 -3.93 14.60 24.20
CA LEU A 116 -2.84 13.61 24.23
C LEU A 116 -1.88 13.75 25.42
N ALA A 117 -2.11 14.70 26.33
CA ALA A 117 -1.21 14.99 27.45
C ALA A 117 -1.85 14.75 28.83
N HIS A 118 -2.68 13.73 28.97
CA HIS A 118 -3.10 13.23 30.28
C HIS A 118 -2.63 11.78 30.49
N GLU A 119 -1.36 11.65 30.89
CA GLU A 119 -0.89 10.56 31.73
C GLU A 119 -0.13 11.19 32.91
N GLU A 120 -0.80 11.26 34.06
CA GLU A 120 -0.18 11.08 35.38
C GLU A 120 -0.68 9.74 35.93
#